data_AF-A0AAE9IDV4-F1
#
_entry.id   AF-A0AAE9IDV4-F1
#
_cell.length_a   1.000
_cell.length_b   1.000
_cell.length_c   1.000
_cell.angle_alpha   90.00
_cell.angle_beta   90.00
_cell.angle_gamma   90.00
#
_symmetry.space_group_name_H-M   'P 1'
#
loop_
_entity.id
_entity.type
_entity.pdbx_description
1 polymer ?
#
loop_
_entity_poly.entity_id
_entity_poly.type
_entity_poly.pdbx_seq_one_letter_code
_entity_poly.pdbx_strand_id
1 'polypeptide(L)'
;MLHRARDAGYQTATINLYDTNGTSQDMWDNGKLLADKIKVISNHFGKKLIIIAHSKGGVDTQTALVYNGAAPYVQRVITLSSPHHGSQLADLAYSSWAGWLADIVGSQNPGTSTLQTSYMKYFRSKTDALSNATTIPFFTFAGDNWSDGTASYILGGLYLSTFGKNDGVVTVDNAKLPGGRVVKIGSWDHAKVRTGSYVFSLIQPYLQANTPALNQETETLSASSLTASAVQSTYSEIDNSYFIRGGDYNGKASETLTVENGVKSIDLDWISDKRVSKLELTKPDGTSEIINLKAGYDDDIFAGAWHHNAVIQNPKPGTYKLNVTVPDQGAYLLIARYQAVQVPELKYNLNAVGPKLNLKPQDSPDNVTQVTYQVQYYGDPQQGVTSASKGLTVQQKTVNPTGQIELSKADKPGIYSVTYEISGTTEAGYPYRRTAVQSIYIDADGNKYVD
;
A
#
# COMPACT_ATOMS: atom_id res chain seq x y z
N MET A 1 22.94 6.41 -2.26
CA MET A 1 23.55 5.09 -1.96
C MET A 1 24.82 4.88 -2.79
N LEU A 2 24.69 4.88 -4.12
CA LEU A 2 25.77 4.57 -5.07
C LEU A 2 27.09 5.32 -4.84
N HIS A 3 27.03 6.65 -4.67
CA HIS A 3 28.22 7.48 -4.47
C HIS A 3 29.04 7.02 -3.25
N ARG A 4 28.37 6.82 -2.10
CA ARG A 4 29.04 6.34 -0.87
C ARG A 4 29.63 4.94 -1.01
N ALA A 5 28.99 4.06 -1.77
CA ALA A 5 29.54 2.74 -2.07
C ALA A 5 30.83 2.85 -2.91
N ARG A 6 30.86 3.74 -3.90
CA ARG A 6 32.09 4.00 -4.69
C ARG A 6 33.20 4.60 -3.84
N ASP A 7 32.88 5.58 -2.99
CA ASP A 7 33.86 6.22 -2.08
C ASP A 7 34.46 5.21 -1.10
N ALA A 8 33.67 4.23 -0.67
CA ALA A 8 34.12 3.14 0.19
C ALA A 8 34.85 2.01 -0.58
N GLY A 9 35.13 2.20 -1.87
CA GLY A 9 35.93 1.29 -2.70
C GLY A 9 35.17 0.11 -3.33
N TYR A 10 33.84 0.09 -3.28
CA TYR A 10 33.05 -0.98 -3.90
C TYR A 10 32.92 -0.80 -5.41
N GLN A 11 33.03 -1.91 -6.15
CA GLN A 11 32.57 -1.98 -7.54
C GLN A 11 31.03 -1.94 -7.55
N THR A 12 30.44 -1.06 -8.35
CA THR A 12 29.00 -0.80 -8.32
C THR A 12 28.40 -0.84 -9.72
N ALA A 13 27.16 -1.32 -9.80
CA ALA A 13 26.32 -1.26 -10.99
C ALA A 13 24.91 -0.82 -10.59
N THR A 14 24.21 -0.18 -11.52
CA THR A 14 22.78 0.15 -11.39
C THR A 14 22.01 -0.53 -12.51
N ILE A 15 20.81 -1.00 -12.20
CA ILE A 15 19.94 -1.68 -13.16
C ILE A 15 18.71 -0.81 -13.34
N ASN A 16 18.44 -0.45 -14.58
CA ASN A 16 17.21 0.18 -14.98
C ASN A 16 16.22 -0.92 -15.38
N LEU A 17 15.04 -0.92 -14.77
CA LEU A 17 13.95 -1.82 -15.14
C LEU A 17 12.99 -1.08 -16.09
N TYR A 18 11.86 -1.71 -16.40
CA TYR A 18 10.89 -1.19 -17.37
C TYR A 18 10.28 0.16 -17.00
N ASP A 19 10.29 0.51 -15.71
CA ASP A 19 9.80 1.77 -15.15
C ASP A 19 10.58 3.01 -15.64
N THR A 20 11.86 2.85 -15.98
CA THR A 20 12.70 3.98 -16.40
C THR A 20 12.34 4.60 -17.75
N ASN A 21 11.65 3.86 -18.62
CA ASN A 21 11.29 4.29 -19.98
C ASN A 21 9.80 4.05 -20.30
N GLY A 22 8.98 3.73 -19.30
CA GLY A 22 7.59 3.34 -19.53
C GLY A 22 6.86 2.91 -18.27
N THR A 23 5.86 2.06 -18.44
CA THR A 23 5.01 1.58 -17.36
C THR A 23 5.75 0.57 -16.48
N SER A 24 5.71 0.75 -15.15
CA SER A 24 6.22 -0.22 -14.19
C SER A 24 5.53 -1.58 -14.38
N GLN A 25 6.33 -2.62 -14.65
CA GLN A 25 5.84 -3.99 -14.87
C GLN A 25 5.73 -4.76 -13.55
N ASP A 26 5.05 -5.91 -13.58
CA ASP A 26 4.93 -6.78 -12.41
C ASP A 26 6.27 -7.42 -12.02
N MET A 27 6.29 -8.19 -10.93
CA MET A 27 7.51 -8.83 -10.46
C MET A 27 7.98 -10.00 -11.31
N TRP A 28 7.10 -10.59 -12.13
CA TRP A 28 7.45 -11.70 -13.02
C TRP A 28 8.29 -11.21 -14.20
N ASP A 29 7.83 -10.17 -14.88
CA ASP A 29 8.55 -9.56 -16.00
C ASP A 29 9.82 -8.84 -15.51
N ASN A 30 9.73 -8.04 -14.44
CA ASN A 30 10.90 -7.40 -13.85
C ASN A 30 11.91 -8.44 -13.35
N GLY A 31 11.45 -9.52 -12.71
CA GLY A 31 12.32 -10.58 -12.18
C GLY A 31 13.09 -11.30 -13.28
N LYS A 32 12.47 -11.54 -14.44
CA LYS A 32 13.14 -12.11 -15.61
C LYS A 32 14.22 -11.20 -16.16
N LEU A 33 13.90 -9.93 -16.43
CA LEU A 33 14.88 -8.94 -16.89
C LEU A 33 16.03 -8.79 -15.88
N LEU A 34 15.70 -8.72 -14.59
CA LEU A 34 16.66 -8.58 -13.51
C LEU A 34 17.62 -9.77 -13.44
N ALA A 35 17.12 -11.01 -13.59
CA ALA A 35 17.96 -12.22 -13.61
C ALA A 35 19.00 -12.18 -14.73
N ASP A 36 18.60 -11.78 -15.94
CA ASP A 36 19.51 -11.64 -17.08
C ASP A 36 20.60 -10.59 -16.80
N LYS A 37 20.22 -9.43 -16.24
CA LYS A 37 21.19 -8.38 -15.90
C LYS A 37 22.13 -8.78 -14.77
N ILE A 38 21.63 -9.48 -13.74
CA ILE A 38 22.45 -10.03 -12.65
C ILE A 38 23.55 -10.93 -13.22
N LYS A 39 23.20 -11.85 -14.13
CA LYS A 39 24.16 -12.75 -14.77
C LYS A 39 25.22 -11.99 -15.56
N VAL A 40 24.82 -11.00 -16.38
CA VAL A 40 25.75 -10.17 -17.16
C VAL A 40 26.73 -9.42 -16.25
N ILE A 41 26.21 -8.78 -15.19
CA ILE A 41 27.02 -7.99 -14.26
C ILE A 41 27.96 -8.88 -13.45
N SER A 42 27.47 -10.03 -12.97
CA SER A 42 28.29 -11.01 -12.25
C SER A 42 29.44 -11.53 -13.10
N ASN A 43 29.17 -11.87 -14.36
CA ASN A 43 30.20 -12.32 -15.31
C ASN A 43 31.21 -11.21 -15.63
N HIS A 44 30.75 -9.97 -15.79
CA HIS A 44 31.64 -8.82 -16.04
C HIS A 44 32.65 -8.61 -14.91
N PHE A 45 32.20 -8.70 -13.66
CA PHE A 45 33.08 -8.54 -12.49
C PHE A 45 33.78 -9.83 -12.04
N GLY A 46 33.37 -10.99 -12.57
CA GLY A 46 33.88 -12.31 -12.18
C GLY A 46 33.55 -12.69 -10.72
N LYS A 47 32.46 -12.15 -10.17
CA LYS A 47 32.09 -12.28 -8.74
C LYS A 47 30.58 -12.44 -8.56
N LYS A 48 30.17 -13.10 -7.48
CA LYS A 48 28.78 -13.03 -7.01
C LYS A 48 28.45 -11.61 -6.54
N LEU A 49 27.22 -11.18 -6.75
CA LEU A 49 26.75 -9.83 -6.44
C LEU A 49 26.13 -9.77 -5.03
N ILE A 50 26.26 -8.61 -4.39
CA ILE A 50 25.43 -8.22 -3.25
C ILE A 50 24.40 -7.23 -3.80
N ILE A 51 23.13 -7.58 -3.71
CA ILE A 51 22.05 -6.73 -4.24
C ILE A 51 21.54 -5.82 -3.12
N ILE A 52 21.43 -4.53 -3.40
CA ILE A 52 20.71 -3.58 -2.56
C ILE A 52 19.45 -3.20 -3.33
N ALA A 53 18.30 -3.63 -2.84
CA ALA A 53 17.02 -3.42 -3.48
C ALA A 53 16.14 -2.53 -2.61
N HIS A 54 15.47 -1.55 -3.22
CA HIS A 54 14.54 -0.64 -2.55
C HIS A 54 13.13 -0.88 -3.06
N SER A 55 12.14 -0.75 -2.17
CA SER A 55 10.72 -0.87 -2.51
C SER A 55 10.43 -2.14 -3.33
N LYS A 56 9.65 -2.05 -4.41
CA LYS A 56 9.31 -3.16 -5.31
C LYS A 56 10.51 -3.99 -5.77
N GLY A 57 11.70 -3.38 -5.89
CA GLY A 57 12.91 -4.07 -6.32
C GLY A 57 13.28 -5.28 -5.46
N GLY A 58 12.86 -5.33 -4.19
CA GLY A 58 13.10 -6.50 -3.33
C GLY A 58 12.26 -7.71 -3.72
N VAL A 59 10.99 -7.48 -4.12
CA VAL A 59 10.07 -8.52 -4.63
C VAL A 59 10.54 -8.98 -6.03
N ASP A 60 10.97 -8.05 -6.87
CA ASP A 60 11.56 -8.35 -8.18
C ASP A 60 12.83 -9.21 -8.05
N THR A 61 13.70 -8.85 -7.09
CA THR A 61 14.92 -9.61 -6.79
C THR A 61 14.59 -11.02 -6.31
N GLN A 62 13.62 -11.18 -5.41
CA GLN A 62 13.19 -12.51 -4.99
C GLN A 62 12.68 -13.34 -6.18
N THR A 63 11.91 -12.73 -7.07
CA THR A 63 11.42 -13.41 -8.27
C THR A 63 12.54 -13.82 -9.21
N ALA A 64 13.57 -12.97 -9.38
CA ALA A 64 14.76 -13.29 -10.15
C ALA A 64 15.52 -14.51 -9.58
N LEU A 65 15.66 -14.55 -8.25
CA LEU A 65 16.40 -15.60 -7.55
C LEU A 65 15.66 -16.94 -7.54
N VAL A 66 14.38 -16.92 -7.21
CA VAL A 66 13.57 -18.13 -6.98
C VAL A 66 13.08 -18.75 -8.28
N TYR A 67 12.67 -17.94 -9.25
CA TYR A 67 12.02 -18.44 -10.46
C TYR A 67 12.87 -18.32 -11.73
N ASN A 68 13.86 -17.42 -11.77
CA ASN A 68 14.60 -17.10 -13.00
C ASN A 68 16.10 -17.44 -12.94
N GLY A 69 16.51 -18.28 -11.98
CA GLY A 69 17.87 -18.85 -11.96
C GLY A 69 18.99 -17.87 -11.63
N ALA A 70 18.70 -16.73 -11.00
CA ALA A 70 19.72 -15.75 -10.63
C ALA A 70 20.55 -16.14 -9.38
N ALA A 71 20.07 -17.10 -8.58
CA ALA A 71 20.68 -17.49 -7.31
C ALA A 71 22.20 -17.79 -7.37
N PRO A 72 22.74 -18.51 -8.36
CA PRO A 72 24.18 -18.79 -8.44
C PRO A 72 25.06 -17.53 -8.55
N TYR A 73 24.51 -16.41 -9.00
CA TYR A 73 25.22 -15.15 -9.26
C TYR A 73 25.12 -14.15 -8.10
N VAL A 74 24.40 -14.50 -7.04
CA VAL A 74 24.11 -13.59 -5.92
C VAL A 74 24.62 -14.20 -4.62
N GLN A 75 25.23 -13.36 -3.79
CA GLN A 75 25.74 -13.75 -2.48
C GLN A 75 24.71 -13.48 -1.38
N ARG A 76 24.00 -12.35 -1.46
CA ARG A 76 22.95 -11.92 -0.52
C ARG A 76 22.18 -10.74 -1.07
N VAL A 77 21.04 -10.46 -0.46
CA VAL A 77 20.18 -9.32 -0.79
C VAL A 77 19.97 -8.47 0.46
N ILE A 78 20.03 -7.15 0.30
CA ILE A 78 19.64 -6.17 1.31
C ILE A 78 18.40 -5.47 0.78
N THR A 79 17.28 -5.59 1.48
CA THR A 79 16.03 -4.92 1.12
C THR A 79 15.82 -3.67 1.97
N LEU A 80 15.43 -2.58 1.31
CA LEU A 80 15.17 -1.28 1.91
C LEU A 80 13.68 -1.00 1.72
N SER A 81 12.89 -1.24 2.77
CA SER A 81 11.43 -1.10 2.78
C SER A 81 10.72 -1.76 1.59
N SER A 82 11.11 -2.98 1.26
CA SER A 82 10.46 -3.73 0.17
C SER A 82 9.13 -4.33 0.63
N PRO A 83 8.00 -4.07 -0.07
CA PRO A 83 6.67 -4.53 0.33
C PRO A 83 6.46 -6.02 0.05
N HIS A 84 7.14 -6.90 0.81
CA HIS A 84 7.06 -8.36 0.65
C HIS A 84 5.67 -8.93 0.90
N HIS A 85 4.85 -8.23 1.70
CA HIS A 85 3.42 -8.54 1.90
C HIS A 85 2.50 -7.50 1.24
N GLY A 86 3.02 -6.69 0.32
CA GLY A 86 2.27 -5.65 -0.38
C GLY A 86 2.16 -4.33 0.39
N SER A 87 1.35 -3.40 -0.11
CA SER A 87 1.07 -2.12 0.52
C SER A 87 -0.42 -1.81 0.44
N GLN A 88 -1.00 -1.38 1.56
CA GLN A 88 -2.39 -0.94 1.59
C GLN A 88 -2.63 0.31 0.75
N LEU A 89 -1.59 1.08 0.41
CA LEU A 89 -1.71 2.16 -0.58
C LEU A 89 -1.94 1.61 -2.00
N ALA A 90 -1.38 0.44 -2.33
CA ALA A 90 -1.70 -0.22 -3.59
C ALA A 90 -3.16 -0.68 -3.61
N ASP A 91 -3.69 -1.18 -2.48
CA ASP A 91 -5.13 -1.49 -2.38
C ASP A 91 -5.98 -0.23 -2.56
N LEU A 92 -5.59 0.87 -1.90
CA LEU A 92 -6.26 2.17 -2.01
C LEU A 92 -6.27 2.71 -3.45
N ALA A 93 -5.15 2.64 -4.16
CA ALA A 93 -5.04 3.08 -5.55
C ALA A 93 -5.97 2.32 -6.51
N TYR A 94 -6.40 1.11 -6.12
CA TYR A 94 -7.36 0.27 -6.83
C TYR A 94 -8.77 0.31 -6.20
N SER A 95 -9.05 1.24 -5.30
CA SER A 95 -10.41 1.48 -4.81
C SER A 95 -11.29 2.17 -5.85
N SER A 96 -12.61 2.05 -5.70
CA SER A 96 -13.56 2.64 -6.66
C SER A 96 -13.50 4.16 -6.72
N TRP A 97 -13.10 4.81 -5.62
CA TRP A 97 -12.92 6.26 -5.55
C TRP A 97 -11.58 6.74 -6.09
N ALA A 98 -10.56 5.89 -6.11
CA ALA A 98 -9.24 6.23 -6.66
C ALA A 98 -9.10 5.98 -8.17
N GLY A 99 -10.01 5.19 -8.76
CA GLY A 99 -9.93 4.76 -10.17
C GLY A 99 -9.68 5.88 -11.18
N TRP A 100 -10.43 6.98 -11.06
CA TRP A 100 -10.30 8.14 -11.96
C TRP A 100 -8.92 8.80 -11.90
N LEU A 101 -8.42 9.06 -10.68
CA LEU A 101 -7.09 9.63 -10.49
C LEU A 101 -6.02 8.66 -11.02
N ALA A 102 -6.18 7.37 -10.75
CA ALA A 102 -5.24 6.36 -11.16
C ALA A 102 -5.15 6.15 -12.68
N ASP A 103 -6.23 6.40 -13.40
CA ASP A 103 -6.23 6.40 -14.87
C ASP A 103 -5.49 7.61 -15.45
N ILE A 104 -5.55 8.77 -14.79
CA ILE A 104 -4.85 9.99 -15.23
C ILE A 104 -3.36 9.92 -14.91
N VAL A 105 -2.99 9.53 -13.68
CA VAL A 105 -1.58 9.53 -13.24
C VAL A 105 -0.85 8.21 -13.49
N GLY A 106 -1.56 7.18 -13.96
CA GLY A 106 -0.95 5.90 -14.34
C GLY A 106 -0.54 5.01 -13.14
N SER A 107 -1.05 5.29 -11.94
CA SER A 107 -0.73 4.51 -10.73
C SER A 107 -1.27 3.08 -10.79
N GLN A 108 -2.37 2.84 -11.52
CA GLN A 108 -2.86 1.50 -11.81
C GLN A 108 -2.11 0.89 -13.00
N ASN A 109 -0.95 0.31 -12.70
CA ASN A 109 -0.07 -0.38 -13.63
C ASN A 109 0.25 -1.82 -13.16
N PRO A 110 0.83 -2.70 -13.99
CA PRO A 110 1.13 -4.07 -13.59
C PRO A 110 1.99 -4.16 -12.31
N GLY A 111 2.93 -3.23 -12.14
CA GLY A 111 3.75 -3.15 -10.93
C GLY A 111 2.94 -2.90 -9.65
N THR A 112 2.11 -1.84 -9.62
CA THR A 112 1.26 -1.55 -8.46
C THR A 112 0.18 -2.63 -8.26
N SER A 113 -0.36 -3.21 -9.34
CA SER A 113 -1.39 -4.25 -9.26
C SER A 113 -0.94 -5.45 -8.44
N THR A 114 0.30 -5.88 -8.63
CA THR A 114 0.87 -7.04 -7.93
C THR A 114 1.34 -6.70 -6.53
N LEU A 115 1.47 -5.42 -6.17
CA LEU A 115 1.79 -4.98 -4.81
C LEU A 115 0.56 -4.85 -3.90
N GLN A 116 -0.65 -5.11 -4.40
CA GLN A 116 -1.81 -5.27 -3.55
C GLN A 116 -1.58 -6.40 -2.55
N THR A 117 -2.02 -6.17 -1.31
CA THR A 117 -1.76 -7.05 -0.15
C THR A 117 -2.27 -8.47 -0.39
N SER A 118 -3.47 -8.61 -0.97
CA SER A 118 -4.05 -9.90 -1.35
C SER A 118 -3.23 -10.67 -2.38
N TYR A 119 -2.72 -10.00 -3.42
CA TYR A 119 -1.88 -10.65 -4.43
C TYR A 119 -0.51 -11.03 -3.85
N MET A 120 0.07 -10.18 -3.00
CA MET A 120 1.30 -10.53 -2.30
C MET A 120 1.09 -11.70 -1.33
N LYS A 121 -0.06 -11.81 -0.66
CA LYS A 121 -0.40 -12.98 0.16
C LYS A 121 -0.45 -14.27 -0.67
N TYR A 122 -1.02 -14.22 -1.88
CA TYR A 122 -0.92 -15.31 -2.85
C TYR A 122 0.54 -15.63 -3.20
N PHE A 123 1.31 -14.61 -3.57
CA PHE A 123 2.72 -14.77 -3.93
C PHE A 123 3.53 -15.42 -2.81
N ARG A 124 3.33 -15.01 -1.54
CA ARG A 124 3.95 -15.65 -0.37
C ARG A 124 3.57 -17.12 -0.26
N SER A 125 2.28 -17.45 -0.39
CA SER A 125 1.80 -18.84 -0.29
C SER A 125 2.42 -19.79 -1.32
N LYS A 126 2.76 -19.30 -2.52
CA LYS A 126 3.39 -20.09 -3.58
C LYS A 126 4.92 -20.08 -3.50
N THR A 127 5.50 -18.97 -3.06
CA THR A 127 6.96 -18.76 -3.11
C THR A 127 7.66 -19.28 -1.87
N ASP A 128 7.10 -19.08 -0.67
CA ASP A 128 7.83 -19.33 0.58
C ASP A 128 8.02 -20.83 0.88
N ALA A 129 7.18 -21.67 0.29
CA ALA A 129 7.30 -23.12 0.38
C ALA A 129 8.36 -23.71 -0.57
N LEU A 130 8.89 -22.93 -1.51
CA LEU A 130 9.89 -23.43 -2.46
C LEU A 130 11.24 -23.61 -1.77
N SER A 131 11.90 -24.75 -2.01
CA SER A 131 13.17 -25.08 -1.35
C SER A 131 14.31 -24.10 -1.63
N ASN A 132 14.21 -23.34 -2.72
CA ASN A 132 15.19 -22.32 -3.09
C ASN A 132 14.84 -20.92 -2.58
N ALA A 133 13.68 -20.70 -1.94
CA ALA A 133 13.23 -19.39 -1.46
C ALA A 133 14.15 -18.75 -0.42
N THR A 134 14.87 -19.57 0.35
CA THR A 134 15.77 -19.15 1.44
C THR A 134 17.25 -19.42 1.14
N THR A 135 17.60 -19.87 -0.07
CA THR A 135 18.98 -20.23 -0.41
C THR A 135 19.94 -19.05 -0.43
N ILE A 136 19.43 -17.86 -0.75
CA ILE A 136 20.17 -16.61 -0.72
C ILE A 136 19.68 -15.79 0.49
N PRO A 137 20.56 -15.37 1.40
CA PRO A 137 20.14 -14.64 2.59
C PRO A 137 19.65 -13.23 2.25
N PHE A 138 18.53 -12.85 2.84
CA PHE A 138 17.93 -11.51 2.77
C PHE A 138 18.11 -10.77 4.11
N PHE A 139 18.52 -9.50 4.03
CA PHE A 139 18.71 -8.59 5.14
C PHE A 139 17.81 -7.36 4.98
N THR A 140 16.82 -7.22 5.85
CA THR A 140 15.80 -6.17 5.74
C THR A 140 16.12 -4.97 6.60
N PHE A 141 16.06 -3.79 5.98
CA PHE A 141 15.96 -2.50 6.64
C PHE A 141 14.57 -1.93 6.36
N ALA A 142 13.88 -1.45 7.39
CA ALA A 142 12.56 -0.85 7.26
C ALA A 142 12.53 0.53 7.91
N GLY A 143 11.77 1.45 7.32
CA GLY A 143 11.45 2.74 7.92
C GLY A 143 10.20 2.66 8.82
N ASP A 144 10.18 3.43 9.92
CA ASP A 144 9.01 3.57 10.80
C ASP A 144 8.58 5.02 11.07
N ASN A 145 9.05 5.96 10.25
CA ASN A 145 8.71 7.37 10.39
C ASN A 145 8.38 8.00 9.03
N TRP A 146 7.36 8.85 9.01
CA TRP A 146 6.91 9.60 7.84
C TRP A 146 6.68 11.07 8.14
N SER A 147 6.78 11.47 9.41
CA SER A 147 6.32 12.78 9.91
C SER A 147 7.13 13.97 9.41
N ASP A 148 8.38 13.75 9.01
CA ASP A 148 9.32 14.73 8.48
C ASP A 148 9.69 14.44 7.01
N GLY A 149 8.84 13.67 6.32
CA GLY A 149 8.95 13.39 4.89
C GLY A 149 8.35 14.49 4.00
N THR A 150 8.23 14.20 2.70
CA THR A 150 7.43 15.01 1.76
C THR A 150 5.95 14.94 2.13
N ALA A 151 5.12 15.83 1.56
CA ALA A 151 3.67 15.77 1.80
C ALA A 151 3.07 14.41 1.41
N SER A 152 3.56 13.79 0.32
CA SER A 152 3.14 12.44 -0.09
C SER A 152 3.45 11.39 0.99
N TYR A 153 4.68 11.33 1.51
CA TYR A 153 5.03 10.39 2.58
C TYR A 153 4.28 10.64 3.87
N ILE A 154 4.05 11.90 4.23
CA ILE A 154 3.29 12.24 5.42
C ILE A 154 1.87 11.64 5.35
N LEU A 155 1.25 11.65 4.16
CA LEU A 155 -0.15 11.30 4.00
C LEU A 155 -0.34 9.82 3.67
N GLY A 156 0.54 9.26 2.85
CA GLY A 156 0.67 7.81 2.76
C GLY A 156 0.92 7.20 4.14
N GLY A 157 1.75 7.84 4.96
CA GLY A 157 2.02 7.38 6.32
C GLY A 157 0.87 7.59 7.29
N LEU A 158 0.11 8.67 7.12
CA LEU A 158 -1.14 8.91 7.83
C LEU A 158 -2.15 7.80 7.52
N TYR A 159 -2.37 7.45 6.25
CA TYR A 159 -3.25 6.35 5.84
C TYR A 159 -2.74 5.00 6.38
N LEU A 160 -1.44 4.74 6.27
CA LEU A 160 -0.85 3.48 6.70
C LEU A 160 -0.76 3.31 8.22
N SER A 161 -0.86 4.41 8.99
CA SER A 161 -0.64 4.38 10.45
C SER A 161 -1.62 3.49 11.22
N THR A 162 -2.75 3.14 10.61
CA THR A 162 -3.78 2.29 11.22
C THR A 162 -3.56 0.82 10.94
N PHE A 163 -2.72 0.52 9.94
CA PHE A 163 -2.18 -0.81 9.64
C PHE A 163 -0.84 -1.07 10.36
N GLY A 164 -0.28 -0.05 11.01
CA GLY A 164 0.91 -0.16 11.85
C GLY A 164 1.96 0.91 11.57
N LYS A 165 3.12 0.75 12.21
CA LYS A 165 4.31 1.56 11.94
C LYS A 165 4.68 1.48 10.46
N ASN A 166 5.07 2.58 9.85
CA ASN A 166 5.32 2.64 8.41
C ASN A 166 6.27 3.79 8.04
N ASP A 167 6.74 3.80 6.80
CA ASP A 167 7.66 4.80 6.25
C ASP A 167 7.03 5.79 5.27
N GLY A 168 5.70 5.84 5.23
CA GLY A 168 4.95 6.62 4.25
C GLY A 168 4.45 5.82 3.04
N VAL A 169 5.02 4.64 2.77
CA VAL A 169 4.61 3.81 1.60
C VAL A 169 4.39 2.34 1.99
N VAL A 170 5.17 1.81 2.92
CA VAL A 170 5.16 0.41 3.32
C VAL A 170 5.13 0.33 4.85
N THR A 171 4.28 -0.54 5.40
CA THR A 171 4.31 -0.84 6.84
C THR A 171 5.55 -1.66 7.20
N VAL A 172 6.04 -1.51 8.42
CA VAL A 172 7.19 -2.26 8.94
C VAL A 172 6.92 -3.76 8.85
N ASP A 173 5.70 -4.21 9.10
CA ASP A 173 5.35 -5.63 9.01
C ASP A 173 5.34 -6.12 7.57
N ASN A 174 4.80 -5.34 6.63
CA ASN A 174 4.82 -5.71 5.22
C ASN A 174 6.22 -5.65 4.60
N ALA A 175 7.14 -4.92 5.22
CA ALA A 175 8.54 -4.86 4.81
C ALA A 175 9.37 -6.09 5.20
N LYS A 176 8.87 -6.96 6.09
CA LYS A 176 9.58 -8.16 6.55
C LYS A 176 9.42 -9.28 5.54
N LEU A 177 10.52 -9.94 5.19
CA LEU A 177 10.48 -11.15 4.35
C LEU A 177 10.48 -12.41 5.24
N PRO A 178 9.56 -13.37 5.03
CA PRO A 178 9.63 -14.69 5.67
C PRO A 178 10.97 -15.38 5.40
N GLY A 179 11.63 -15.88 6.46
CA GLY A 179 12.96 -16.47 6.36
C GLY A 179 14.12 -15.48 6.17
N GLY A 180 13.82 -14.18 6.01
CA GLY A 180 14.82 -13.11 5.97
C GLY A 180 15.16 -12.59 7.38
N ARG A 181 16.32 -11.93 7.51
CA ARG A 181 16.75 -11.30 8.75
C ARG A 181 16.42 -9.82 8.74
N VAL A 182 15.62 -9.37 9.71
CA VAL A 182 15.46 -7.93 9.98
C VAL A 182 16.72 -7.40 10.65
N VAL A 183 17.44 -6.51 9.97
CA VAL A 183 18.67 -5.89 10.49
C VAL A 183 18.35 -4.66 11.31
N LYS A 184 17.51 -3.76 10.78
CA LYS A 184 17.19 -2.51 11.47
C LYS A 184 15.83 -1.98 11.03
N ILE A 185 15.04 -1.61 12.01
CA ILE A 185 13.93 -0.67 11.85
C ILE A 185 14.46 0.68 12.33
N GLY A 186 14.36 1.70 11.48
CA GLY A 186 14.88 3.04 11.76
C GLY A 186 13.85 4.11 11.45
N SER A 187 14.03 5.26 12.10
CA SER A 187 13.19 6.45 11.88
C SER A 187 13.54 7.08 10.52
N TRP A 188 13.02 6.46 9.46
CA TRP A 188 13.21 6.83 8.07
C TRP A 188 11.89 6.77 7.33
N ASP A 189 11.65 7.77 6.48
CA ASP A 189 10.65 7.67 5.43
C ASP A 189 11.16 6.84 4.25
N HIS A 190 10.27 6.57 3.29
CA HIS A 190 10.54 5.69 2.16
C HIS A 190 11.69 6.19 1.26
N ALA A 191 11.99 7.50 1.27
CA ALA A 191 13.16 8.06 0.57
C ALA A 191 14.44 8.02 1.43
N LYS A 192 14.34 8.28 2.73
CA LYS A 192 15.48 8.26 3.65
C LYS A 192 16.08 6.87 3.75
N VAL A 193 15.26 5.82 3.78
CA VAL A 193 15.74 4.42 3.89
C VAL A 193 16.65 4.01 2.72
N ARG A 194 16.40 4.52 1.49
CA ARG A 194 17.29 4.31 0.32
C ARG A 194 18.46 5.29 0.24
N THR A 195 18.48 6.30 1.09
CA THR A 195 19.45 7.40 0.99
C THR A 195 20.71 7.09 1.78
N GLY A 196 21.85 7.15 1.08
CA GLY A 196 23.12 6.66 1.61
C GLY A 196 23.61 7.40 2.85
N SER A 197 23.32 8.71 2.99
CA SER A 197 23.69 9.47 4.19
C SER A 197 23.05 8.97 5.48
N TYR A 198 21.92 8.26 5.38
CA TYR A 198 21.21 7.72 6.53
C TYR A 198 21.55 6.26 6.80
N VAL A 199 21.66 5.44 5.75
CA VAL A 199 21.66 3.97 5.90
C VAL A 199 22.97 3.30 5.51
N PHE A 200 23.86 3.94 4.73
CA PHE A 200 25.03 3.25 4.16
C PHE A 200 25.98 2.67 5.22
N SER A 201 26.27 3.41 6.29
CA SER A 201 27.13 2.93 7.38
C SER A 201 26.57 1.69 8.09
N LEU A 202 25.24 1.54 8.13
CA LEU A 202 24.56 0.40 8.74
C LEU A 202 24.55 -0.82 7.81
N ILE A 203 24.55 -0.59 6.50
CA ILE A 203 24.64 -1.63 5.48
C ILE A 203 26.07 -2.15 5.31
N GLN A 204 27.08 -1.29 5.50
CA GLN A 204 28.48 -1.59 5.23
C GLN A 204 29.00 -2.92 5.83
N PRO A 205 28.65 -3.32 7.07
CA PRO A 205 29.04 -4.64 7.61
C PRO A 205 28.53 -5.83 6.78
N TYR A 206 27.41 -5.66 6.07
CA TYR A 206 26.79 -6.69 5.25
C TYR A 206 27.33 -6.72 3.81
N LEU A 207 28.08 -5.71 3.39
CA LEU A 207 28.71 -5.63 2.06
C LEU A 207 30.06 -6.39 1.99
N GLN A 208 30.54 -6.91 3.10
CA GLN A 208 31.82 -7.63 3.16
C GLN A 208 31.67 -9.07 2.64
N ALA A 209 32.61 -9.50 1.80
CA ALA A 209 32.58 -10.79 1.13
C ALA A 209 32.77 -11.99 2.09
N ASN A 210 33.48 -11.80 3.22
CA ASN A 210 33.88 -12.86 4.15
C ASN A 210 33.54 -12.49 5.61
N THR A 211 32.31 -12.73 6.04
CA THR A 211 31.92 -12.62 7.45
C THR A 211 31.33 -13.96 7.89
N PRO A 212 32.13 -14.88 8.46
CA PRO A 212 31.69 -16.23 8.85
C PRO A 212 30.44 -16.24 9.74
N ALA A 213 30.31 -15.24 10.62
CA ALA A 213 29.16 -15.06 11.50
C ALA A 213 27.83 -14.82 10.76
N LEU A 214 27.86 -14.16 9.58
CA LEU A 214 26.65 -13.97 8.75
C LEU A 214 26.27 -15.25 8.00
N ASN A 215 27.24 -16.11 7.71
CA ASN A 215 27.01 -17.37 7.00
C ASN A 215 26.52 -18.50 7.94
N GLN A 216 26.98 -18.54 9.20
CA GLN A 216 26.58 -19.56 10.19
C GLN A 216 25.14 -19.39 10.73
N GLU A 217 24.65 -18.15 10.91
CA GLU A 217 23.25 -17.92 11.32
C GLU A 217 22.24 -18.36 10.24
N THR A 218 22.64 -18.36 8.97
CA THR A 218 21.80 -18.75 7.82
C THR A 218 21.53 -20.26 7.79
N GLU A 219 22.49 -21.08 8.24
CA GLU A 219 22.32 -22.55 8.36
C GLU A 219 21.35 -22.92 9.49
N THR A 220 21.37 -22.19 10.61
CA THR A 220 20.43 -22.41 11.72
C THR A 220 18.98 -21.98 11.42
N LEU A 221 18.80 -20.92 10.62
CA LEU A 221 17.50 -20.47 10.14
C LEU A 221 16.87 -21.46 9.13
N SER A 222 17.70 -22.10 8.30
CA SER A 222 17.28 -23.12 7.32
C SER A 222 16.83 -24.44 7.96
N ALA A 223 17.36 -24.78 9.15
CA ALA A 223 16.95 -25.97 9.91
C ALA A 223 15.69 -25.74 10.77
N SER A 224 15.38 -24.49 11.10
CA SER A 224 14.26 -24.12 11.99
C SER A 224 12.97 -23.72 11.25
N SER A 225 13.01 -23.66 9.91
CA SER A 225 11.93 -23.10 9.08
C SER A 225 10.89 -24.12 8.58
N LEU A 226 10.96 -25.39 8.98
CA LEU A 226 9.92 -26.40 8.63
C LEU A 226 8.60 -26.22 9.39
N THR A 227 8.53 -25.28 10.33
CA THR A 227 7.26 -24.81 10.88
C THR A 227 7.18 -23.31 10.69
N ALA A 228 7.06 -22.88 9.43
CA ALA A 228 6.38 -21.64 9.11
C ALA A 228 4.97 -21.77 9.68
N SER A 229 4.80 -21.41 10.95
CA SER A 229 3.48 -21.07 11.46
C SER A 229 3.02 -19.97 10.53
N ALA A 230 2.06 -20.31 9.67
CA ALA A 230 1.28 -19.33 8.96
C ALA A 230 0.96 -18.27 10.00
N VAL A 231 1.52 -17.08 9.86
CA VAL A 231 1.10 -15.95 10.67
C VAL A 231 -0.36 -15.83 10.32
N GLN A 232 -1.18 -16.43 11.18
CA GLN A 232 -2.61 -16.42 11.07
C GLN A 232 -2.92 -14.95 11.26
N SER A 233 -3.19 -14.27 10.15
CA SER A 233 -3.57 -12.87 10.12
C SER A 233 -4.74 -12.75 11.09
N THR A 234 -4.45 -12.28 12.30
CA THR A 234 -5.47 -11.97 13.27
C THR A 234 -6.18 -10.76 12.70
N TYR A 235 -7.33 -11.07 12.12
CA TYR A 235 -8.37 -10.21 11.56
C TYR A 235 -8.20 -8.71 11.77
N SER A 236 -8.22 -7.96 10.67
CA SER A 236 -8.28 -6.50 10.66
C SER A 236 -9.69 -6.04 11.04
N GLU A 237 -9.83 -5.48 12.24
CA GLU A 237 -10.95 -4.59 12.54
C GLU A 237 -10.96 -3.47 11.47
N ILE A 238 -12.15 -3.11 10.95
CA ILE A 238 -12.22 -1.96 10.04
C ILE A 238 -11.79 -0.74 10.83
N ASP A 239 -10.67 -0.15 10.44
CA ASP A 239 -10.36 1.18 10.91
C ASP A 239 -11.32 2.20 10.29
N ASN A 240 -12.27 2.63 11.11
CA ASN A 240 -13.30 3.59 10.77
C ASN A 240 -12.84 5.03 11.05
N SER A 241 -11.55 5.30 10.89
CA SER A 241 -11.00 6.64 10.98
C SER A 241 -11.08 7.39 9.65
N TYR A 242 -11.35 6.72 8.52
CA TYR A 242 -11.26 7.36 7.20
C TYR A 242 -12.60 7.61 6.54
N PHE A 243 -12.67 8.71 5.80
CA PHE A 243 -13.62 8.96 4.73
C PHE A 243 -12.83 9.23 3.46
N ILE A 244 -13.06 8.44 2.41
CA ILE A 244 -12.28 8.51 1.16
C ILE A 244 -13.24 8.68 0.00
N ARG A 245 -13.11 9.75 -0.78
CA ARG A 245 -13.94 9.99 -1.97
C ARG A 245 -13.10 10.50 -3.11
N GLY A 246 -13.58 10.30 -4.33
CA GLY A 246 -12.88 10.76 -5.51
C GLY A 246 -13.80 10.74 -6.70
N GLY A 247 -13.36 11.44 -7.74
CA GLY A 247 -14.12 11.64 -8.95
C GLY A 247 -13.33 12.49 -9.94
N ASP A 248 -13.95 12.74 -11.08
CA ASP A 248 -13.50 13.72 -12.06
C ASP A 248 -14.03 15.11 -11.72
N TYR A 249 -13.38 16.13 -12.27
CA TYR A 249 -13.88 17.50 -12.22
C TYR A 249 -13.63 18.20 -13.54
N ASN A 250 -14.45 19.21 -13.83
CA ASN A 250 -14.24 20.17 -14.90
C ASN A 250 -14.51 21.58 -14.36
N GLY A 251 -13.45 22.34 -14.07
CA GLY A 251 -13.54 23.66 -13.46
C GLY A 251 -13.73 23.65 -11.93
N LYS A 252 -14.52 22.72 -11.39
CA LYS A 252 -14.80 22.63 -9.95
C LYS A 252 -15.06 21.20 -9.48
N ALA A 253 -14.56 20.87 -8.30
CA ALA A 253 -14.88 19.66 -7.55
C ALA A 253 -15.54 20.03 -6.21
N SER A 254 -16.41 19.17 -5.68
CA SER A 254 -17.00 19.38 -4.36
C SER A 254 -17.31 18.07 -3.66
N GLU A 255 -16.99 18.03 -2.37
CA GLU A 255 -17.26 16.88 -1.51
C GLU A 255 -17.98 17.28 -0.22
N THR A 256 -18.76 16.33 0.32
CA THR A 256 -19.50 16.53 1.56
C THR A 256 -18.98 15.60 2.65
N LEU A 257 -18.52 16.18 3.74
CA LEU A 257 -18.02 15.46 4.92
C LEU A 257 -19.03 15.59 6.05
N THR A 258 -19.31 14.49 6.74
CA THR A 258 -20.06 14.49 8.00
C THR A 258 -19.08 14.40 9.15
N VAL A 259 -19.28 15.19 10.20
CA VAL A 259 -18.48 15.18 11.43
C VAL A 259 -19.40 14.81 12.59
N GLU A 260 -19.09 13.71 13.25
CA GLU A 260 -19.81 13.27 14.45
C GLU A 260 -19.26 13.88 15.75
N ASN A 261 -19.92 13.61 16.88
CA ASN A 261 -19.44 14.03 18.19
C ASN A 261 -18.12 13.35 18.57
N GLY A 262 -17.25 14.09 19.27
CA GLY A 262 -16.00 13.55 19.80
C GLY A 262 -14.81 13.56 18.83
N VAL A 263 -14.97 14.11 17.62
CA VAL A 263 -13.87 14.36 16.68
C VAL A 263 -13.00 15.51 17.19
N LYS A 264 -11.71 15.22 17.44
CA LYS A 264 -10.72 16.21 17.88
C LYS A 264 -10.11 16.97 16.73
N SER A 265 -9.81 16.27 15.64
CA SER A 265 -9.30 16.87 14.41
C SER A 265 -9.62 16.02 13.18
N ILE A 266 -9.57 16.65 12.02
CA ILE A 266 -9.66 15.97 10.72
C ILE A 266 -8.41 16.33 9.91
N ASP A 267 -7.58 15.33 9.64
CA ASP A 267 -6.46 15.44 8.72
C ASP A 267 -6.99 15.22 7.30
N LEU A 268 -6.88 16.25 6.45
CA LEU A 268 -7.34 16.21 5.06
C LEU A 268 -6.15 16.09 4.11
N ASP A 269 -6.33 15.27 3.08
CA ASP A 269 -5.49 15.22 1.90
C ASP A 269 -6.36 15.24 0.65
N TRP A 270 -6.17 16.26 -0.19
CA TRP A 270 -6.74 16.34 -1.52
C TRP A 270 -5.66 16.01 -2.54
N ILE A 271 -5.68 14.77 -3.02
CA ILE A 271 -4.77 14.29 -4.05
C ILE A 271 -5.39 14.62 -5.40
N SER A 272 -4.62 15.23 -6.30
CA SER A 272 -5.08 15.53 -7.65
C SER A 272 -3.94 15.45 -8.66
N ASP A 273 -4.27 15.16 -9.91
CA ASP A 273 -3.36 15.27 -11.05
C ASP A 273 -2.80 16.69 -11.24
N LYS A 274 -3.41 17.69 -10.61
CA LYS A 274 -3.04 19.09 -10.70
C LYS A 274 -2.76 19.70 -9.34
N ARG A 275 -1.88 20.69 -9.34
CA ARG A 275 -1.66 21.52 -8.16
C ARG A 275 -2.84 22.48 -7.95
N VAL A 276 -3.54 22.31 -6.85
CA VAL A 276 -4.65 23.11 -6.38
C VAL A 276 -4.12 24.30 -5.57
N SER A 277 -4.62 25.50 -5.87
CA SER A 277 -4.21 26.72 -5.15
C SER A 277 -5.15 27.10 -4.00
N LYS A 278 -6.41 26.67 -4.03
CA LYS A 278 -7.44 27.02 -3.05
C LYS A 278 -8.42 25.88 -2.83
N LEU A 279 -8.71 25.62 -1.55
CA LEU A 279 -9.79 24.75 -1.11
C LEU A 279 -10.64 25.54 -0.10
N GLU A 280 -11.92 25.64 -0.39
CA GLU A 280 -12.91 26.33 0.44
C GLU A 280 -13.69 25.31 1.26
N LEU A 281 -13.77 25.56 2.57
CA LEU A 281 -14.52 24.77 3.53
C LEU A 281 -15.73 25.55 4.02
N THR A 282 -16.91 25.09 3.69
CA THR A 282 -18.17 25.57 4.29
C THR A 282 -18.47 24.73 5.52
N LYS A 283 -18.64 25.40 6.67
CA LYS A 283 -18.92 24.82 7.99
C LYS A 283 -20.44 24.56 8.17
N PRO A 284 -20.84 23.81 9.22
CA PRO A 284 -22.26 23.50 9.47
C PRO A 284 -23.15 24.73 9.71
N ASP A 285 -22.58 25.85 10.17
CA ASP A 285 -23.29 27.11 10.38
C ASP A 285 -23.44 27.95 9.10
N GLY A 286 -22.97 27.45 7.96
CA GLY A 286 -23.01 28.11 6.66
C GLY A 286 -21.85 29.07 6.41
N THR A 287 -20.95 29.27 7.37
CA THR A 287 -19.75 30.11 7.15
C THR A 287 -18.73 29.37 6.28
N SER A 288 -18.05 30.08 5.38
CA SER A 288 -16.97 29.54 4.55
C SER A 288 -15.62 30.13 4.93
N GLU A 289 -14.57 29.31 4.84
CA GLU A 289 -13.18 29.77 4.92
C GLU A 289 -12.31 29.10 3.86
N ILE A 290 -11.29 29.81 3.38
CA ILE A 290 -10.26 29.22 2.52
C ILE A 290 -9.22 28.54 3.42
N ILE A 291 -9.00 27.25 3.22
CA ILE A 291 -7.97 26.53 3.97
C ILE A 291 -6.61 26.71 3.28
N ASN A 292 -5.60 27.02 4.08
CA ASN A 292 -4.21 27.02 3.62
C ASN A 292 -3.73 25.59 3.39
N LEU A 293 -3.42 25.27 2.15
CA LEU A 293 -2.92 23.96 1.74
C LEU A 293 -1.39 23.95 1.74
N LYS A 294 -0.81 22.92 2.35
CA LYS A 294 0.57 22.53 2.05
C LYS A 294 0.51 21.52 0.91
N ALA A 295 1.39 21.62 -0.08
CA ALA A 295 1.35 20.78 -1.26
C ALA A 295 2.66 20.02 -1.45
N GLY A 296 2.60 18.78 -1.93
CA GLY A 296 3.77 18.00 -2.32
C GLY A 296 3.45 17.04 -3.45
N TYR A 297 4.44 16.84 -4.31
CA TYR A 297 4.36 15.93 -5.44
C TYR A 297 4.59 14.48 -4.98
N ASP A 298 3.88 13.53 -5.58
CA ASP A 298 4.09 12.11 -5.35
C ASP A 298 4.93 11.50 -6.47
N ASP A 299 5.97 10.74 -6.08
CA ASP A 299 6.87 9.98 -6.94
C ASP A 299 6.70 8.45 -6.71
N ASP A 300 5.80 8.03 -5.82
CA ASP A 300 5.60 6.64 -5.40
C ASP A 300 4.25 6.08 -5.90
N ILE A 301 3.30 5.74 -5.02
CA ILE A 301 2.09 5.00 -5.42
C ILE A 301 1.18 5.83 -6.32
N PHE A 302 1.02 7.13 -6.07
CA PHE A 302 0.28 8.05 -6.96
C PHE A 302 1.23 8.92 -7.79
N ALA A 303 2.35 8.34 -8.27
CA ALA A 303 3.34 9.04 -9.09
C ALA A 303 2.69 9.93 -10.16
N GLY A 304 3.02 11.22 -10.18
CA GLY A 304 2.37 12.21 -11.08
C GLY A 304 1.33 13.09 -10.41
N ALA A 305 0.84 12.72 -9.23
CA ALA A 305 -0.15 13.48 -8.49
C ALA A 305 0.47 14.51 -7.52
N TRP A 306 -0.37 15.43 -7.08
CA TRP A 306 -0.10 16.42 -6.06
C TRP A 306 -1.02 16.19 -4.86
N HIS A 307 -0.42 15.99 -3.70
CA HIS A 307 -1.10 15.98 -2.41
C HIS A 307 -1.30 17.42 -1.93
N HIS A 308 -2.46 17.71 -1.33
CA HIS A 308 -2.77 19.01 -0.75
C HIS A 308 -3.38 18.83 0.63
N ASN A 309 -2.62 19.18 1.65
CA ASN A 309 -2.98 18.84 3.01
C ASN A 309 -3.44 20.02 3.85
N ALA A 310 -4.37 19.72 4.74
CA ALA A 310 -4.95 20.63 5.71
C ALA A 310 -5.33 19.88 6.99
N VAL A 311 -5.40 20.57 8.12
CA VAL A 311 -5.92 20.00 9.36
C VAL A 311 -7.04 20.89 9.89
N ILE A 312 -8.22 20.31 10.07
CA ILE A 312 -9.35 20.97 10.72
C ILE A 312 -9.28 20.63 12.20
N GLN A 313 -9.06 21.64 13.05
CA GLN A 313 -8.95 21.47 14.50
C GLN A 313 -10.28 21.70 15.19
N ASN A 314 -10.63 20.85 16.15
CA ASN A 314 -11.85 20.91 16.97
C ASN A 314 -13.11 21.20 16.14
N PRO A 315 -13.41 20.39 15.10
CA PRO A 315 -14.58 20.62 14.27
C PRO A 315 -15.87 20.46 15.09
N LYS A 316 -16.87 21.30 14.80
CA LYS A 316 -18.21 21.14 15.37
C LYS A 316 -18.90 19.97 14.67
N PRO A 317 -19.73 19.17 15.35
CA PRO A 317 -20.52 18.15 14.69
C PRO A 317 -21.44 18.75 13.62
N GLY A 318 -21.62 18.06 12.50
CA GLY A 318 -22.48 18.47 11.40
C GLY A 318 -21.87 18.22 10.01
N THR A 319 -22.49 18.84 9.01
CA THR A 319 -22.11 18.68 7.61
C THR A 319 -21.18 19.80 7.16
N TYR A 320 -20.05 19.42 6.59
CA TYR A 320 -19.08 20.31 5.96
C TYR A 320 -19.08 20.08 4.46
N LYS A 321 -18.83 21.15 3.70
CA LYS A 321 -18.67 21.08 2.25
C LYS A 321 -17.28 21.56 1.85
N LEU A 322 -16.54 20.71 1.17
CA LEU A 322 -15.29 21.08 0.50
C LEU A 322 -15.60 21.48 -0.93
N ASN A 323 -15.05 22.62 -1.36
CA ASN A 323 -15.09 23.07 -2.73
C ASN A 323 -13.67 23.35 -3.20
N VAL A 324 -13.31 22.80 -4.35
CA VAL A 324 -12.03 23.04 -4.99
C VAL A 324 -12.26 23.55 -6.39
N THR A 325 -11.59 24.64 -6.75
CA THR A 325 -11.64 25.20 -8.11
C THR A 325 -10.32 24.90 -8.79
N VAL A 326 -10.38 24.17 -9.90
CA VAL A 326 -9.21 23.83 -10.73
C VAL A 326 -9.55 24.20 -12.18
N PRO A 327 -8.75 25.02 -12.87
CA PRO A 327 -9.16 25.65 -14.13
C PRO A 327 -9.56 24.68 -15.25
N ASP A 328 -8.94 23.52 -15.34
CA ASP A 328 -9.22 22.54 -16.40
C ASP A 328 -9.69 21.20 -15.84
N GLN A 329 -10.10 20.30 -16.73
CA GLN A 329 -10.52 18.96 -16.38
C GLN A 329 -9.39 18.18 -15.68
N GLY A 330 -9.75 17.35 -14.70
CA GLY A 330 -8.82 16.46 -14.00
C GLY A 330 -9.56 15.50 -13.08
N ALA A 331 -8.84 14.88 -12.15
CA ALA A 331 -9.43 13.98 -11.16
C ALA A 331 -8.81 14.19 -9.78
N TYR A 332 -9.50 13.69 -8.76
CA TYR A 332 -9.06 13.81 -7.39
C TYR A 332 -9.42 12.60 -6.53
N LEU A 333 -8.70 12.49 -5.43
CA LEU A 333 -8.98 11.60 -4.31
C LEU A 333 -8.84 12.42 -3.02
N LEU A 334 -9.94 12.62 -2.33
CA LEU A 334 -10.02 13.14 -0.98
C LEU A 334 -9.82 11.98 0.01
N ILE A 335 -8.87 12.13 0.92
CA ILE A 335 -8.72 11.31 2.11
C ILE A 335 -8.93 12.22 3.32
N ALA A 336 -9.90 11.91 4.16
CA ALA A 336 -10.15 12.59 5.42
C ALA A 336 -10.01 11.60 6.57
N ARG A 337 -9.00 11.79 7.43
CA ARG A 337 -8.81 11.00 8.65
C ARG A 337 -9.34 11.74 9.86
N TYR A 338 -10.24 11.10 10.58
CA TYR A 338 -10.87 11.60 11.78
C TYR A 338 -10.10 11.09 12.99
N GLN A 339 -9.55 12.03 13.77
CA GLN A 339 -8.99 11.74 15.09
C GLN A 339 -10.12 11.85 16.11
N ALA A 340 -10.92 10.79 16.24
CA ALA A 340 -12.05 10.74 17.16
C ALA A 340 -11.74 9.92 18.40
N VAL A 341 -12.38 10.24 19.53
CA VAL A 341 -12.54 9.25 20.61
C VAL A 341 -13.33 8.08 20.04
N GLN A 342 -12.93 6.84 20.32
CA GLN A 342 -13.57 5.65 19.76
C GLN A 342 -15.10 5.74 19.88
N VAL A 343 -15.78 5.58 18.74
CA VAL A 343 -17.23 5.52 18.62
C VAL A 343 -17.59 4.03 18.48
N PRO A 344 -18.14 3.36 19.51
CA PRO A 344 -18.42 1.92 19.51
C PRO A 344 -19.25 1.41 18.31
N GLU A 345 -20.13 2.27 17.77
CA GLU A 345 -20.96 2.04 16.58
C GLU A 345 -20.16 1.83 15.29
N LEU A 346 -18.90 2.21 15.31
CA LEU A 346 -17.93 2.12 14.22
C LEU A 346 -16.98 0.94 14.42
N LYS A 347 -17.39 -0.16 15.06
CA LYS A 347 -16.55 -1.36 15.16
C LYS A 347 -17.14 -2.52 14.36
N TYR A 348 -16.42 -2.92 13.32
CA TYR A 348 -16.78 -4.04 12.46
C TYR A 348 -15.58 -4.97 12.27
N ASN A 349 -15.86 -6.27 12.34
CA ASN A 349 -14.92 -7.29 11.87
C ASN A 349 -15.20 -7.58 10.38
N LEU A 350 -14.17 -7.46 9.53
CA LEU A 350 -14.20 -7.87 8.12
C LEU A 350 -13.47 -9.18 7.95
N ASN A 351 -14.21 -10.28 7.77
CA ASN A 351 -13.61 -11.57 7.45
C ASN A 351 -14.17 -12.09 6.14
N ALA A 352 -13.37 -12.05 5.09
CA ALA A 352 -13.72 -12.70 3.83
C ALA A 352 -13.46 -14.22 3.92
N VAL A 353 -14.50 -15.02 3.64
CA VAL A 353 -14.43 -16.48 3.53
C VAL A 353 -15.15 -16.88 2.24
N GLY A 354 -14.38 -17.23 1.21
CA GLY A 354 -14.99 -17.59 -0.08
C GLY A 354 -15.72 -16.40 -0.72
N PRO A 355 -16.92 -16.56 -1.30
CA PRO A 355 -17.71 -15.45 -1.82
C PRO A 355 -18.47 -14.73 -0.71
N LYS A 356 -18.05 -14.85 0.56
CA LYS A 356 -18.75 -14.26 1.69
C LYS A 356 -17.83 -13.33 2.44
N LEU A 357 -18.39 -12.24 2.90
CA LEU A 357 -17.72 -11.27 3.74
C LEU A 357 -18.53 -11.15 5.02
N ASN A 358 -17.92 -11.50 6.15
CA ASN A 358 -18.53 -11.23 7.44
C ASN A 358 -18.40 -9.75 7.74
N LEU A 359 -19.53 -9.10 8.01
CA LEU A 359 -19.60 -7.79 8.62
C LEU A 359 -20.46 -7.95 9.87
N LYS A 360 -19.82 -7.89 11.04
CA LYS A 360 -20.53 -7.97 12.32
C LYS A 360 -20.21 -6.74 13.17
N PRO A 361 -21.22 -5.99 13.65
CA PRO A 361 -21.04 -4.99 14.69
C PRO A 361 -20.48 -5.67 15.93
N GLN A 362 -19.51 -5.05 16.58
CA GLN A 362 -18.88 -5.60 17.78
C GLN A 362 -19.64 -5.18 19.05
N ASP A 363 -20.03 -3.90 19.14
CA ASP A 363 -20.38 -3.29 20.43
C ASP A 363 -21.77 -2.58 20.48
N SER A 364 -22.48 -2.36 19.36
CA SER A 364 -23.81 -1.73 19.38
C SER A 364 -24.75 -2.20 18.25
N PRO A 365 -25.81 -2.97 18.55
CA PRO A 365 -26.75 -3.49 17.55
C PRO A 365 -27.91 -2.54 17.16
N ASP A 366 -28.14 -1.45 17.92
CA ASP A 366 -29.39 -0.68 17.83
C ASP A 366 -29.31 0.62 16.98
N ASN A 367 -28.10 1.05 16.60
CA ASN A 367 -27.92 2.26 15.79
C ASN A 367 -27.98 1.91 14.30
N VAL A 368 -28.85 2.59 13.55
CA VAL A 368 -29.06 2.35 12.11
C VAL A 368 -27.77 2.65 11.36
N THR A 369 -27.00 1.60 11.14
CA THR A 369 -25.80 1.64 10.33
C THR A 369 -26.09 0.95 9.02
N GLN A 370 -25.89 1.65 7.92
CA GLN A 370 -25.95 1.11 6.58
C GLN A 370 -24.53 0.96 6.04
N VAL A 371 -24.26 -0.20 5.46
CA VAL A 371 -23.04 -0.45 4.71
C VAL A 371 -23.38 -0.56 3.24
N THR A 372 -22.89 0.39 2.45
CA THR A 372 -22.85 0.27 1.00
C THR A 372 -21.47 -0.26 0.61
N TYR A 373 -21.41 -1.29 -0.21
CA TYR A 373 -20.14 -1.78 -0.73
C TYR A 373 -20.18 -1.91 -2.24
N GLN A 374 -19.03 -1.71 -2.86
CA GLN A 374 -18.79 -1.87 -4.28
C GLN A 374 -17.64 -2.85 -4.49
N VAL A 375 -17.86 -3.84 -5.34
CA VAL A 375 -16.87 -4.82 -5.75
C VAL A 375 -16.47 -4.51 -7.19
N GLN A 376 -15.19 -4.23 -7.40
CA GLN A 376 -14.62 -4.02 -8.72
C GLN A 376 -13.64 -5.14 -9.06
N TYR A 377 -13.74 -5.64 -10.28
CA TYR A 377 -12.78 -6.59 -10.84
C TYR A 377 -11.70 -5.83 -11.64
N TYR A 378 -10.46 -6.29 -11.55
CA TYR A 378 -9.30 -5.67 -12.21
C TYR A 378 -8.54 -6.62 -13.16
N GLY A 379 -9.03 -7.84 -13.37
CA GLY A 379 -8.32 -8.84 -14.18
C GLY A 379 -7.39 -9.72 -13.36
N ASP A 380 -6.81 -10.73 -14.01
CA ASP A 380 -5.77 -11.57 -13.42
C ASP A 380 -4.40 -11.11 -13.91
N PRO A 381 -3.51 -10.59 -13.03
CA PRO A 381 -2.16 -10.19 -13.42
C PRO A 381 -1.40 -11.31 -14.14
N GLN A 382 -1.68 -12.59 -13.81
CA GLN A 382 -1.00 -13.73 -14.45
C GLN A 382 -1.37 -13.93 -15.93
N GLN A 383 -2.50 -13.40 -16.38
CA GLN A 383 -2.94 -13.50 -17.78
C GLN A 383 -2.78 -12.17 -18.54
N GLY A 384 -2.17 -11.18 -17.89
CA GLY A 384 -2.17 -9.80 -18.36
C GLY A 384 -3.49 -9.08 -18.06
N VAL A 385 -3.40 -7.82 -17.65
CA VAL A 385 -4.57 -6.99 -17.38
C VAL A 385 -5.00 -6.31 -18.68
N THR A 386 -6.23 -6.58 -19.14
CA THR A 386 -6.80 -5.86 -20.28
C THR A 386 -7.45 -4.55 -19.82
N SER A 387 -7.44 -3.52 -20.67
CA SER A 387 -8.11 -2.24 -20.37
C SER A 387 -9.62 -2.42 -20.14
N ALA A 388 -10.26 -3.42 -20.77
CA ALA A 388 -11.68 -3.71 -20.62
C ALA A 388 -12.07 -4.30 -19.24
N SER A 389 -11.10 -4.89 -18.52
CA SER A 389 -11.32 -5.47 -17.20
C SER A 389 -10.91 -4.56 -16.05
N LYS A 390 -10.39 -3.36 -16.32
CA LYS A 390 -9.85 -2.45 -15.30
C LYS A 390 -11.01 -1.72 -14.60
N GLY A 391 -11.21 -1.98 -13.30
CA GLY A 391 -12.21 -1.27 -12.48
C GLY A 391 -13.67 -1.63 -12.79
N LEU A 392 -13.94 -2.80 -13.40
CA LEU A 392 -15.30 -3.23 -13.74
C LEU A 392 -16.10 -3.47 -12.46
N THR A 393 -17.11 -2.65 -12.20
CA THR A 393 -18.06 -2.89 -11.10
C THR A 393 -18.88 -4.14 -11.37
N VAL A 394 -18.63 -5.20 -10.61
CA VAL A 394 -19.34 -6.48 -10.74
C VAL A 394 -20.48 -6.62 -9.73
N GLN A 395 -20.44 -5.87 -8.63
CA GLN A 395 -21.47 -5.88 -7.61
C GLN A 395 -21.47 -4.57 -6.83
N GLN A 396 -22.66 -4.04 -6.53
CA GLN A 396 -22.86 -2.93 -5.60
C GLN A 396 -24.15 -3.17 -4.83
N LYS A 397 -24.11 -3.11 -3.50
CA LYS A 397 -25.31 -3.26 -2.65
C LYS A 397 -25.20 -2.41 -1.39
N THR A 398 -26.35 -2.01 -0.88
CA THR A 398 -26.52 -1.43 0.45
C THR A 398 -27.20 -2.46 1.35
N VAL A 399 -26.61 -2.72 2.51
CA VAL A 399 -27.11 -3.69 3.47
C VAL A 399 -27.05 -3.12 4.89
N ASN A 400 -27.89 -3.65 5.77
CA ASN A 400 -27.67 -3.52 7.20
C ASN A 400 -26.63 -4.59 7.61
N PRO A 401 -25.67 -4.29 8.51
CA PRO A 401 -24.55 -5.16 8.84
C PRO A 401 -24.94 -6.37 9.71
N THR A 402 -26.07 -7.02 9.43
CA THR A 402 -26.53 -8.20 10.15
C THR A 402 -26.07 -9.48 9.45
N GLY A 403 -24.76 -9.77 9.47
CA GLY A 403 -24.24 -11.09 9.12
C GLY A 403 -23.26 -11.15 7.93
N GLN A 404 -23.43 -12.14 7.07
CA GLN A 404 -22.53 -12.38 5.93
C GLN A 404 -23.06 -11.69 4.67
N ILE A 405 -22.22 -10.90 4.01
CA ILE A 405 -22.45 -10.37 2.67
C ILE A 405 -21.94 -11.37 1.64
N GLU A 406 -22.79 -11.79 0.71
CA GLU A 406 -22.33 -12.59 -0.43
C GLU A 406 -21.77 -11.71 -1.56
N LEU A 407 -20.46 -11.80 -1.79
CA LEU A 407 -19.73 -11.35 -2.97
C LEU A 407 -19.93 -12.34 -4.13
N SER A 408 -21.18 -12.64 -4.46
CA SER A 408 -21.60 -13.65 -5.44
C SER A 408 -21.01 -13.47 -6.86
N LYS A 409 -20.44 -12.29 -7.16
CA LYS A 409 -19.82 -11.96 -8.45
C LYS A 409 -18.29 -11.90 -8.41
N ALA A 410 -17.68 -12.27 -7.28
CA ALA A 410 -16.25 -12.52 -7.16
C ALA A 410 -15.98 -14.04 -7.29
N ASP A 411 -16.15 -14.53 -8.52
CA ASP A 411 -16.30 -15.94 -8.88
C ASP A 411 -15.31 -16.43 -9.95
N LYS A 412 -14.38 -15.59 -10.41
CA LYS A 412 -13.35 -15.95 -11.37
C LYS A 412 -11.95 -15.53 -10.89
N PRO A 413 -10.87 -16.11 -11.45
CA PRO A 413 -9.52 -15.72 -11.09
C PRO A 413 -9.23 -14.24 -11.36
N GLY A 414 -8.42 -13.64 -10.48
CA GLY A 414 -7.94 -12.28 -10.59
C GLY A 414 -8.12 -11.44 -9.34
N ILE A 415 -7.78 -10.16 -9.47
CA ILE A 415 -7.84 -9.18 -8.40
C ILE A 415 -9.22 -8.53 -8.36
N TYR A 416 -9.75 -8.40 -7.15
CA TYR A 416 -10.93 -7.64 -6.82
C TYR A 416 -10.60 -6.59 -5.76
N SER A 417 -11.15 -5.40 -5.92
CA SER A 417 -11.18 -4.38 -4.88
C SER A 417 -12.58 -4.30 -4.30
N VAL A 418 -12.67 -4.31 -2.98
CA VAL A 418 -13.92 -4.09 -2.25
C VAL A 418 -13.81 -2.78 -1.50
N THR A 419 -14.73 -1.89 -1.83
CA THR A 419 -14.75 -0.53 -1.34
C THR A 419 -16.03 -0.34 -0.52
N TYR A 420 -15.89 -0.02 0.77
CA TYR A 420 -17.00 0.08 1.73
C TYR A 420 -17.28 1.54 2.07
N GLU A 421 -18.55 1.91 2.10
CA GLU A 421 -19.09 3.12 2.71
C GLU A 421 -19.98 2.71 3.88
N ILE A 422 -19.62 3.16 5.07
CA ILE A 422 -20.34 2.87 6.31
C ILE A 422 -20.94 4.18 6.77
N SER A 423 -22.26 4.24 6.93
CA SER A 423 -22.97 5.46 7.32
C SER A 423 -24.00 5.16 8.39
N GLY A 424 -24.21 6.10 9.28
CA GLY A 424 -25.16 5.94 10.36
C GLY A 424 -25.30 7.21 11.18
N THR A 425 -25.83 7.06 12.37
CA THR A 425 -26.00 8.14 13.34
C THR A 425 -25.48 7.67 14.69
N THR A 426 -24.74 8.50 15.40
CA THR A 426 -24.29 8.22 16.77
C THR A 426 -25.45 8.25 17.74
N GLU A 427 -25.29 7.71 18.96
CA GLU A 427 -26.30 7.83 20.02
C GLU A 427 -26.75 9.29 20.29
N ALA A 428 -25.84 10.25 20.10
CA ALA A 428 -26.12 11.68 20.25
C ALA A 428 -26.86 12.31 19.06
N GLY A 429 -27.23 11.53 18.04
CA GLY A 429 -28.01 12.00 16.90
C GLY A 429 -27.18 12.62 15.77
N TYR A 430 -25.85 12.50 15.79
CA TYR A 430 -25.00 13.09 14.75
C TYR A 430 -24.69 12.08 13.63
N PRO A 431 -24.84 12.47 12.35
CA PRO A 431 -24.53 11.58 11.24
C PRO A 431 -23.03 11.35 11.14
N TYR A 432 -22.65 10.13 10.76
CA TYR A 432 -21.27 9.80 10.41
C TYR A 432 -21.24 9.07 9.06
N ARG A 433 -20.07 9.16 8.40
CA ARG A 433 -19.75 8.43 7.19
C ARG A 433 -18.28 8.06 7.22
N ARG A 434 -18.00 6.78 6.94
CA ARG A 434 -16.68 6.17 6.94
C ARG A 434 -16.49 5.28 5.73
N THR A 435 -15.24 4.95 5.51
CA THR A 435 -14.80 4.30 4.30
C THR A 435 -13.63 3.38 4.59
N ALA A 436 -13.67 2.20 3.98
CA ALA A 436 -12.59 1.23 4.02
C ALA A 436 -12.39 0.60 2.65
N VAL A 437 -11.18 0.10 2.40
CA VAL A 437 -10.80 -0.55 1.16
C VAL A 437 -10.12 -1.88 1.52
N GLN A 438 -10.42 -2.92 0.75
CA GLN A 438 -9.81 -4.23 0.88
C GLN A 438 -9.57 -4.82 -0.51
N SER A 439 -8.42 -5.46 -0.72
CA SER A 439 -8.18 -6.26 -1.92
C SER A 439 -8.43 -7.76 -1.67
N ILE A 440 -8.86 -8.46 -2.71
CA ILE A 440 -9.07 -9.91 -2.73
C ILE A 440 -8.44 -10.44 -4.02
N TYR A 441 -7.60 -11.47 -3.90
CA TYR A 441 -7.11 -12.22 -5.05
C TYR A 441 -7.71 -13.62 -5.06
N ILE A 442 -8.19 -14.05 -6.22
CA ILE A 442 -8.68 -15.41 -6.47
C ILE A 442 -7.73 -16.07 -7.46
N ASP A 443 -7.13 -17.21 -7.10
CA ASP A 443 -6.27 -17.97 -8.01
C ASP A 443 -7.07 -18.85 -8.98
N ALA A 444 -6.37 -19.52 -9.90
CA ALA A 444 -6.99 -20.39 -10.92
C ALA A 444 -7.79 -21.57 -10.33
N ASP A 445 -7.45 -22.00 -9.11
CA ASP A 445 -8.12 -23.09 -8.39
C ASP A 445 -9.32 -22.57 -7.56
N GLY A 446 -9.54 -21.25 -7.56
CA GLY A 446 -10.59 -20.59 -6.77
C GLY A 446 -10.20 -20.32 -5.31
N ASN A 447 -8.94 -20.57 -4.93
CA ASN A 447 -8.44 -20.20 -3.60
C ASN A 447 -8.41 -18.69 -3.46
N LYS A 448 -8.75 -18.20 -2.27
CA LYS A 448 -8.89 -16.76 -2.03
C LYS A 448 -7.87 -16.26 -1.03
N TYR A 449 -7.30 -15.11 -1.34
CA TYR A 449 -6.28 -14.44 -0.57
C TYR A 449 -6.77 -13.03 -0.29
N VAL A 450 -6.76 -12.65 0.98
CA VAL A 450 -7.33 -11.39 1.49
C VAL A 450 -6.41 -10.90 2.59
N ASP A 451 -6.17 -9.58 2.69
CA ASP A 451 -5.43 -8.98 3.82
C ASP A 451 -6.17 -9.19 5.14
#